data_AF-A0A9P6DFV3-F1
#
_entry.id   AF-A0A9P6DFV3-F1
#
_cell.length_a   1.000
_cell.length_b   1.000
_cell.length_c   1.000
_cell.angle_alpha   90.00
_cell.angle_beta   90.00
_cell.angle_gamma   90.00
#
_symmetry.space_group_name_H-M   'P 1'
#
loop_
_entity.id
_entity.type
_entity.pdbx_description
1 polymer ?
#
loop_
_entity_poly.entity_id
_entity_poly.type
_entity_poly.pdbx_seq_one_letter_code
_entity_poly.pdbx_strand_id
1 'polypeptide(L)'
;MAPARSSDSTCDSRLKPQVVATLVPQQAEEDWSRALNAISALTIHGLITDTEGANIPMILHRTVAPLDLVPLLRLDEGAPPEVVYGPFIPRPPSTLPETGDLHVQLILAEEKGCGRSSFVHEVNVLPATTLPAHLPPLVLKVARSKRRAEIAREAWFYDELECLQGVVLPRCYGWFEAELAEGQSFGPSTRATRRSSDSEDSNLEWRFEDSKQLTEMSHSRDYVSVLLLEKMGGKLPIGVPLGDDLV
;
A
#
# COMPACT_ATOMS: atom_id res chain seq x y z
N MET A 1 -69.37 37.36 -18.16
CA MET A 1 -68.92 36.46 -17.08
C MET A 1 -67.40 36.32 -17.16
N ALA A 2 -66.78 36.26 -15.99
CA ALA A 2 -65.35 36.37 -15.68
C ALA A 2 -64.47 35.20 -16.22
N PRO A 3 -63.12 35.28 -16.08
CA PRO A 3 -62.09 34.76 -17.00
C PRO A 3 -61.31 33.53 -16.50
N ALA A 4 -60.43 32.95 -17.34
CA ALA A 4 -59.20 32.20 -16.98
C ALA A 4 -58.57 31.61 -18.26
N ARG A 5 -57.25 31.40 -18.44
CA ARG A 5 -56.00 31.72 -17.73
C ARG A 5 -54.89 31.46 -18.74
N SER A 6 -53.83 32.27 -18.69
CA SER A 6 -52.56 32.06 -19.38
C SER A 6 -51.80 30.89 -18.77
N SER A 7 -50.96 30.24 -19.59
CA SER A 7 -49.81 29.49 -19.10
C SER A 7 -48.65 29.69 -20.08
N ASP A 8 -47.81 30.67 -19.76
CA ASP A 8 -46.48 30.83 -20.32
C ASP A 8 -45.63 29.59 -19.97
N SER A 9 -45.09 28.96 -21.00
CA SER A 9 -44.11 27.88 -20.91
C SER A 9 -42.72 28.49 -21.09
N THR A 10 -42.14 29.00 -20.01
CA THR A 10 -40.76 29.45 -19.97
C THR A 10 -39.84 28.23 -20.01
N CYS A 11 -39.19 28.01 -21.16
CA CYS A 11 -38.18 26.97 -21.35
C CYS A 11 -36.91 27.43 -20.63
N ASP A 12 -36.69 26.91 -19.42
CA ASP A 12 -35.52 27.16 -18.59
C ASP A 12 -34.32 26.40 -19.17
N SER A 13 -33.46 27.12 -19.89
CA SER A 13 -32.20 26.62 -20.43
C SER A 13 -31.22 26.40 -19.28
N ARG A 14 -31.21 25.17 -18.76
CA ARG A 14 -30.22 24.66 -17.81
C ARG A 14 -28.81 25.04 -18.24
N LEU A 15 -28.17 25.87 -17.43
CA LEU A 15 -26.72 26.04 -17.42
C LEU A 15 -26.10 24.68 -17.11
N LYS A 16 -25.43 24.09 -18.09
CA LYS A 16 -24.58 22.92 -17.87
C LYS A 16 -23.37 23.38 -17.04
N PRO A 17 -23.05 22.75 -15.90
CA PRO A 17 -21.79 22.99 -15.25
C PRO A 17 -20.68 22.53 -16.20
N GLN A 18 -19.81 23.46 -16.62
CA GLN A 18 -18.53 23.11 -17.22
C GLN A 18 -17.70 22.47 -16.11
N VAL A 19 -17.53 21.15 -16.18
CA VAL A 19 -16.56 20.42 -15.38
C VAL A 19 -15.18 20.89 -15.85
N VAL A 20 -14.60 21.83 -15.10
CA VAL A 20 -13.21 22.24 -15.28
C VAL A 20 -12.37 21.13 -14.65
N ALA A 21 -11.94 20.17 -15.48
CA ALA A 21 -10.88 19.25 -15.09
C ALA A 21 -9.69 20.10 -14.62
N THR A 22 -9.45 20.10 -13.31
CA THR A 22 -8.35 20.84 -12.72
C THR A 22 -7.08 20.09 -13.12
N LEU A 23 -6.45 20.55 -14.18
CA LEU A 23 -5.12 20.07 -14.59
C LEU A 23 -4.19 20.28 -13.39
N VAL A 24 -3.81 19.18 -12.73
CA VAL A 24 -2.70 19.20 -11.80
C VAL A 24 -1.49 19.73 -12.58
N PRO A 25 -0.80 20.78 -12.10
CA PRO A 25 0.35 21.30 -12.82
C PRO A 25 1.37 20.19 -13.05
N GLN A 26 1.87 20.01 -14.28
CA GLN A 26 2.91 19.02 -14.63
C GLN A 26 4.11 19.03 -13.67
N GLN A 27 4.43 20.21 -13.12
CA GLN A 27 5.53 20.39 -12.18
C GLN A 27 5.29 19.71 -10.82
N ALA A 28 4.03 19.59 -10.38
CA ALA A 28 3.70 18.81 -9.19
C ALA A 28 3.95 17.31 -9.44
N GLU A 29 3.60 16.77 -10.61
CA GLU A 29 3.86 15.37 -10.96
C GLU A 29 5.35 15.02 -11.00
N GLU A 30 6.20 15.91 -11.52
CA GLU A 30 7.66 15.73 -11.51
C GLU A 30 8.21 15.69 -10.07
N ASP A 31 7.71 16.53 -9.17
CA ASP A 31 8.14 16.55 -7.76
C ASP A 31 7.71 15.27 -7.00
N TRP A 32 6.54 14.70 -7.32
CA TRP A 32 6.08 13.43 -6.75
C TRP A 32 6.93 12.24 -7.18
N SER A 33 7.28 12.18 -8.47
CA SER A 33 8.10 11.08 -9.02
C SER A 33 9.48 10.99 -8.34
N ARG A 34 10.03 12.14 -7.95
CA ARG A 34 11.29 12.23 -7.17
C ARG A 34 11.16 11.68 -5.76
N ALA A 35 10.00 11.80 -5.13
CA ALA A 35 9.79 11.33 -3.76
C ALA A 35 9.64 9.81 -3.67
N LEU A 36 9.14 9.12 -4.72
CA LEU A 36 8.80 7.70 -4.67
C LEU A 36 9.98 6.79 -4.34
N ASN A 37 11.16 7.10 -4.89
CA ASN A 37 12.38 6.34 -4.62
C ASN A 37 13.35 7.06 -3.67
N ALA A 38 13.03 8.29 -3.21
CA ALA A 38 13.95 9.05 -2.37
C ALA A 38 14.13 8.47 -0.95
N ILE A 39 13.11 7.79 -0.41
CA ILE A 39 13.08 7.38 1.00
C ILE A 39 13.91 6.10 1.22
N SER A 40 15.01 6.21 1.95
CA SER A 40 15.89 5.09 2.28
C SER A 40 15.62 4.49 3.67
N ALA A 41 15.05 5.28 4.58
CA ALA A 41 14.80 4.85 5.95
C ALA A 41 13.56 5.52 6.57
N LEU A 42 12.95 4.81 7.51
CA LEU A 42 11.80 5.26 8.29
C LEU A 42 12.12 5.17 9.79
N THR A 43 11.81 6.19 10.57
CA THR A 43 11.65 6.05 12.03
C THR A 43 10.16 6.05 12.35
N ILE A 44 9.65 4.98 12.95
CA ILE A 44 8.22 4.83 13.24
C ILE A 44 8.01 4.79 14.75
N HIS A 45 7.27 5.78 15.26
CA HIS A 45 6.87 5.88 16.66
C HIS A 45 5.55 5.14 16.90
N GLY A 46 5.50 4.33 17.97
CA GLY A 46 4.29 3.60 18.37
C GLY A 46 4.05 2.29 17.63
N LEU A 47 5.00 1.83 16.81
CA LEU A 47 4.90 0.56 16.09
C LEU A 47 5.26 -0.65 16.97
N ILE A 48 6.26 -0.49 17.82
CA ILE A 48 6.80 -1.55 18.66
C ILE A 48 6.73 -1.15 20.14
N THR A 49 6.60 -2.15 21.00
CA THR A 49 6.71 -1.99 22.45
C THR A 49 7.90 -2.77 22.99
N ASP A 50 8.53 -2.25 24.03
CA ASP A 50 9.54 -2.97 24.81
C ASP A 50 8.91 -4.00 25.76
N THR A 51 9.75 -4.62 26.60
CA THR A 51 9.35 -5.61 27.61
C THR A 51 8.45 -5.05 28.70
N GLU A 52 8.48 -3.74 28.91
CA GLU A 52 7.62 -3.04 29.88
C GLU A 52 6.30 -2.59 29.25
N GLY A 53 6.13 -2.81 27.94
CA GLY A 53 4.97 -2.38 27.16
C GLY A 53 5.02 -0.90 26.77
N ALA A 54 6.15 -0.22 26.95
CA ALA A 54 6.31 1.16 26.51
C ALA A 54 6.59 1.22 25.01
N ASN A 55 5.95 2.18 24.33
CA ASN A 55 6.17 2.42 22.91
C ASN A 55 7.58 2.98 22.69
N ILE A 56 8.37 2.34 21.84
CA ILE A 56 9.70 2.81 21.45
C ILE A 56 9.76 3.06 19.94
N PRO A 57 10.58 4.02 19.48
CA PRO A 57 10.76 4.24 18.05
C PRO A 57 11.54 3.08 17.41
N MET A 58 11.15 2.69 16.20
CA MET A 58 11.88 1.70 15.40
C MET A 58 12.40 2.34 14.12
N ILE A 59 13.66 2.07 13.78
CA ILE A 59 14.25 2.48 12.50
C ILE A 59 14.16 1.30 11.54
N LEU A 60 13.56 1.51 10.36
CA LEU A 60 13.45 0.53 9.29
C LEU A 60 14.18 1.03 8.05
N HIS A 61 14.84 0.11 7.35
CA HIS A 61 15.61 0.41 6.15
C HIS A 61 14.93 -0.14 4.91
N ARG A 62 14.99 0.62 3.81
CA ARG A 62 14.45 0.20 2.52
C ARG A 62 15.12 -1.10 2.09
N THR A 63 14.31 -2.04 1.63
CA THR A 63 14.73 -3.33 1.10
C THR A 63 14.23 -3.49 -0.33
N VAL A 64 14.99 -4.19 -1.15
CA VAL A 64 14.61 -4.49 -2.55
C VAL A 64 13.90 -5.83 -2.58
N ALA A 65 12.72 -5.86 -3.20
CA ALA A 65 11.95 -7.08 -3.38
C ALA A 65 12.74 -8.06 -4.27
N PRO A 66 12.96 -9.32 -3.85
CA PRO A 66 13.60 -10.31 -4.70
C PRO A 66 12.89 -10.49 -6.04
N LEU A 67 13.64 -10.74 -7.12
CA LEU A 67 13.06 -10.80 -8.46
C LEU A 67 12.17 -12.05 -8.68
N ASP A 68 12.32 -13.08 -7.85
CA ASP A 68 11.71 -14.41 -7.98
C ASP A 68 10.49 -14.63 -7.04
N LEU A 69 9.81 -13.56 -6.61
CA LEU A 69 8.74 -13.65 -5.60
C LEU A 69 7.39 -14.20 -6.10
N VAL A 70 7.24 -14.32 -7.42
CA VAL A 70 6.07 -14.97 -8.03
C VAL A 70 6.45 -16.40 -8.38
N PRO A 71 5.95 -17.40 -7.62
CA PRO A 71 6.13 -18.78 -8.03
C PRO A 71 5.51 -18.93 -9.42
N LEU A 72 6.26 -19.54 -10.34
CA LEU A 72 5.68 -20.11 -11.54
C LEU A 72 4.48 -20.93 -11.08
N LEU A 73 3.28 -20.59 -11.56
CA LEU A 73 2.14 -21.47 -11.40
C LEU A 73 2.57 -22.81 -11.99
N ARG A 74 2.96 -23.75 -11.12
CA ARG A 74 3.13 -25.13 -11.50
C ARG A 74 1.72 -25.57 -11.86
N LEU A 75 1.44 -25.50 -13.15
CA LEU A 75 0.30 -26.18 -13.74
C LEU A 75 0.34 -27.59 -13.15
N ASP A 76 -0.73 -27.96 -12.44
CA ASP A 76 -0.89 -29.30 -11.89
C ASP A 76 -0.49 -30.33 -12.95
N GLU A 77 0.03 -31.49 -12.56
CA GLU A 77 0.49 -32.57 -13.47
C GLU A 77 -0.59 -33.14 -14.42
N GLY A 78 -1.76 -32.50 -14.52
CA GLY A 78 -2.82 -32.78 -15.51
C GLY A 78 -3.31 -31.56 -16.31
N ALA A 79 -2.69 -30.38 -16.20
CA ALA A 79 -3.10 -29.23 -17.00
C ALA A 79 -2.68 -29.43 -18.48
N PRO A 80 -3.53 -29.00 -19.44
CA PRO A 80 -3.25 -29.22 -20.85
C PRO A 80 -1.91 -28.54 -21.25
N PRO A 81 -1.06 -29.23 -22.03
CA PRO A 81 0.29 -28.78 -22.40
C PRO A 81 0.32 -27.51 -23.28
N GLU A 82 -0.83 -26.95 -23.65
CA GLU A 82 -0.93 -25.82 -24.58
C GLU A 82 -0.79 -24.44 -23.94
N VAL A 83 -0.82 -24.30 -22.60
CA VAL A 83 -0.43 -23.04 -21.96
C VAL A 83 1.08 -23.06 -21.75
N VAL A 84 1.83 -23.12 -22.85
CA VAL A 84 3.26 -22.83 -22.83
C VAL A 84 3.36 -21.33 -22.60
N TYR A 85 3.53 -20.94 -21.34
CA TYR A 85 3.97 -19.59 -21.04
C TYR A 85 5.24 -19.34 -21.86
N GLY A 86 5.20 -18.31 -22.70
CA GLY A 86 6.37 -17.89 -23.46
C GLY A 86 7.56 -17.60 -22.53
N PRO A 87 8.78 -17.43 -23.07
CA PRO A 87 9.91 -17.03 -22.25
C PRO A 87 9.54 -15.80 -21.43
N PHE A 88 9.95 -15.78 -20.16
CA PHE A 88 9.73 -14.64 -19.29
C PHE A 88 10.13 -13.35 -20.01
N ILE A 89 9.18 -12.43 -20.15
CA ILE A 89 9.49 -11.09 -20.61
C ILE A 89 10.32 -10.46 -19.49
N PRO A 90 11.57 -10.05 -19.75
CA PRO A 90 12.38 -9.39 -18.73
C PRO A 90 11.63 -8.17 -18.19
N ARG A 91 11.68 -7.97 -16.87
CA ARG A 91 11.13 -6.79 -16.22
C ARG A 91 11.65 -5.53 -16.95
N PRO A 92 10.78 -4.64 -17.45
CA PRO A 92 11.23 -3.35 -17.96
C PRO A 92 12.04 -2.61 -16.88
N PRO A 93 13.10 -1.89 -17.25
CA PRO A 93 13.84 -1.09 -16.27
C PRO A 93 12.89 -0.07 -15.63
N SER A 94 13.02 0.12 -14.32
CA SER A 94 12.28 1.16 -13.60
C SER A 94 12.57 2.53 -14.22
N THR A 95 11.53 3.37 -14.28
CA THR A 95 11.64 4.76 -14.73
C THR A 95 11.81 5.72 -13.55
N LEU A 96 11.73 5.22 -12.32
CA LEU A 96 11.96 6.00 -11.11
C LEU A 96 13.43 6.43 -11.03
N PRO A 97 13.71 7.60 -10.40
CA PRO A 97 15.05 7.98 -10.04
C PRO A 97 15.73 6.93 -9.16
N GLU A 98 17.06 6.98 -9.07
CA GLU A 98 17.80 6.14 -8.11
C GLU A 98 17.31 6.36 -6.67
N THR A 99 17.52 5.34 -5.84
CA THR A 99 17.16 5.39 -4.43
C THR A 99 17.88 6.56 -3.76
N GLY A 100 17.12 7.47 -3.16
CA GLY A 100 17.69 8.60 -2.42
C GLY A 100 18.18 8.21 -1.02
N ASP A 101 18.51 9.21 -0.22
CA ASP A 101 18.98 9.10 1.16
C ASP A 101 18.01 9.70 2.18
N LEU A 102 16.75 9.94 1.78
CA LEU A 102 15.77 10.61 2.61
C LEU A 102 15.32 9.72 3.77
N HIS A 103 15.42 10.26 4.98
CA HIS A 103 14.94 9.63 6.20
C HIS A 103 13.65 10.29 6.67
N VAL A 104 12.56 9.53 6.77
CA VAL A 104 11.25 10.04 7.19
C VAL A 104 10.89 9.58 8.59
N GLN A 105 10.40 10.49 9.43
CA GLN A 105 9.89 10.15 10.76
C GLN A 105 8.36 10.15 10.77
N LEU A 106 7.76 9.09 11.29
CA LEU A 106 6.33 8.80 11.25
C LEU A 106 5.80 8.52 12.66
N ILE A 107 4.61 9.01 12.98
CA ILE A 107 3.83 8.57 14.14
C ILE A 107 2.70 7.66 13.65
N LEU A 108 2.62 6.45 14.20
CA LEU A 108 1.52 5.53 13.94
C LEU A 108 0.21 6.08 14.54
N ALA A 109 -0.86 6.10 13.75
CA ALA A 109 -2.17 6.57 14.15
C ALA A 109 -3.19 5.41 14.12
N GLU A 110 -4.46 5.73 13.82
CA GLU A 110 -5.57 4.78 13.80
C GLU A 110 -5.35 3.63 12.81
N GLU A 111 -5.71 2.41 13.24
CA GLU A 111 -5.84 1.26 12.34
C GLU A 111 -7.05 1.47 11.40
N LYS A 112 -6.80 1.54 10.10
CA LYS A 112 -7.84 1.70 9.07
C LYS A 112 -8.43 0.38 8.60
N GLY A 113 -7.68 -0.71 8.74
CA GLY A 113 -8.16 -2.03 8.40
C GLY A 113 -7.14 -3.11 8.71
N CYS A 114 -7.64 -4.34 8.72
CA CYS A 114 -6.82 -5.53 8.85
C CYS A 114 -7.16 -6.52 7.75
N GLY A 115 -6.13 -7.16 7.21
CA GLY A 115 -6.23 -8.26 6.27
C GLY A 115 -5.61 -9.53 6.85
N ARG A 116 -5.58 -10.57 6.00
CA ARG A 116 -4.93 -11.85 6.33
C ARG A 116 -3.43 -11.69 6.60
N SER A 117 -2.75 -10.87 5.82
CA SER A 117 -1.29 -10.74 5.83
C SER A 117 -0.78 -9.58 6.69
N SER A 118 -1.63 -8.58 6.97
CA SER A 118 -1.17 -7.29 7.46
C SER A 118 -2.24 -6.47 8.19
N PHE A 119 -1.80 -5.42 8.86
CA PHE A 119 -2.62 -4.30 9.34
C PHE A 119 -2.31 -3.06 8.52
N VAL A 120 -3.30 -2.18 8.35
CA VAL A 120 -3.11 -0.89 7.68
C VAL A 120 -3.40 0.21 8.69
N HIS A 121 -2.40 1.06 8.93
CA HIS A 121 -2.51 2.19 9.83
C HIS A 121 -2.38 3.50 9.04
N GLU A 122 -3.13 4.51 9.46
CA GLU A 122 -2.79 5.88 9.10
C GLU A 122 -1.50 6.30 9.81
N VAL A 123 -0.71 7.17 9.17
CA VAL A 123 0.50 7.72 9.77
C VAL A 123 0.56 9.23 9.60
N ASN A 124 1.14 9.89 10.59
CA ASN A 124 1.43 11.32 10.52
C ASN A 124 2.93 11.52 10.31
N VAL A 125 3.30 12.30 9.29
CA VAL A 125 4.69 12.69 9.06
C VAL A 125 5.10 13.75 10.06
N LEU A 126 6.22 13.55 10.74
CA LEU A 126 6.73 14.50 11.72
C LEU A 126 7.40 15.72 11.06
N PRO A 127 7.21 16.95 11.59
CA PRO A 127 7.79 18.17 11.01
C PRO A 127 9.32 18.22 10.95
N ALA A 128 10.00 17.41 11.78
CA ALA A 128 11.46 17.32 11.77
C ALA A 128 12.01 16.65 10.48
N THR A 129 11.15 16.14 9.62
CA THR A 129 11.54 15.55 8.35
C THR A 129 11.84 16.66 7.34
N THR A 130 13.09 16.82 6.95
CA THR A 130 13.49 17.73 5.86
C THR A 130 13.12 17.12 4.52
N LEU A 131 11.84 17.21 4.16
CA LEU A 131 11.37 16.71 2.88
C LEU A 131 11.63 17.74 1.76
N PRO A 132 12.20 17.33 0.62
CA PRO A 132 12.35 18.21 -0.54
C PRO A 132 11.00 18.56 -1.19
N ALA A 133 9.96 17.78 -0.91
CA ALA A 133 8.59 17.97 -1.40
C ALA A 133 7.58 17.65 -0.29
N HIS A 134 6.38 18.24 -0.36
CA HIS A 134 5.27 17.80 0.50
C HIS A 134 4.97 16.32 0.17
N LEU A 135 4.80 15.42 1.14
CA LEU A 135 4.32 14.04 0.89
C LEU A 135 2.78 14.02 0.87
N PRO A 136 2.08 13.19 0.07
CA PRO A 136 0.63 13.09 0.21
C PRO A 136 0.31 12.43 1.56
N PRO A 137 -0.96 12.41 1.99
CA PRO A 137 -1.34 11.58 3.14
C PRO A 137 -0.90 10.13 2.93
N LEU A 138 -0.31 9.52 3.95
CA LEU A 138 0.30 8.19 3.86
C LEU A 138 -0.42 7.17 4.76
N VAL A 139 -0.27 5.91 4.41
CA VAL A 139 -0.62 4.77 5.26
C VAL A 139 0.56 3.80 5.35
N LEU A 140 0.63 3.09 6.46
CA LEU A 140 1.61 2.05 6.72
C LEU A 140 0.92 0.69 6.74
N LYS A 141 1.33 -0.19 5.84
CA LYS A 141 0.88 -1.58 5.83
C LYS A 141 1.90 -2.44 6.55
N VAL A 142 1.57 -2.91 7.74
CA VAL A 142 2.46 -3.66 8.63
C VAL A 142 2.18 -5.15 8.49
N ALA A 143 3.19 -5.94 8.12
CA ALA A 143 3.07 -7.40 8.06
C ALA A 143 2.66 -7.97 9.42
N ARG A 144 1.85 -9.03 9.43
CA ARG A 144 1.72 -9.87 10.63
C ARG A 144 3.00 -10.68 10.83
N SER A 145 3.20 -11.16 12.06
CA SER A 145 4.26 -12.12 12.35
C SER A 145 4.18 -13.31 11.38
N LYS A 146 5.32 -13.71 10.81
CA LYS A 146 5.45 -14.77 9.78
C LYS A 146 4.79 -14.49 8.42
N ARG A 147 4.30 -13.27 8.17
CA ARG A 147 3.73 -12.86 6.87
C ARG A 147 4.65 -11.92 6.09
N ARG A 148 5.93 -11.88 6.45
CA ARG A 148 7.01 -11.09 5.80
C ARG A 148 7.07 -11.35 4.29
N ALA A 149 7.06 -12.62 3.90
CA ALA A 149 7.07 -13.07 2.50
C ALA A 149 5.90 -12.51 1.67
N GLU A 150 4.71 -12.35 2.28
CA GLU A 150 3.53 -11.84 1.59
C GLU A 150 3.64 -10.33 1.34
N ILE A 151 4.20 -9.57 2.28
CA ILE A 151 4.48 -8.14 2.08
C ILE A 151 5.59 -7.94 1.06
N ALA A 152 6.64 -8.75 1.07
CA ALA A 152 7.70 -8.69 0.06
C ALA A 152 7.16 -8.94 -1.35
N ARG A 153 6.28 -9.95 -1.49
CA ARG A 153 5.57 -10.20 -2.76
C ARG A 153 4.70 -9.03 -3.18
N GLU A 154 3.99 -8.41 -2.26
CA GLU A 154 3.20 -7.22 -2.57
C GLU A 154 4.09 -6.06 -3.02
N ALA A 155 5.24 -5.84 -2.37
CA ALA A 155 6.24 -4.87 -2.81
C ALA A 155 6.68 -5.11 -4.26
N TRP A 156 6.96 -6.37 -4.59
CA TRP A 156 7.34 -6.77 -5.94
C TRP A 156 6.25 -6.44 -6.97
N PHE A 157 4.97 -6.62 -6.63
CA PHE A 157 3.88 -6.23 -7.53
C PHE A 157 3.82 -4.72 -7.75
N TYR A 158 4.13 -3.90 -6.75
CA TYR A 158 4.23 -2.46 -6.95
C TYR A 158 5.38 -2.11 -7.90
N ASP A 159 6.53 -2.77 -7.80
CA ASP A 159 7.65 -2.56 -8.71
C ASP A 159 7.28 -2.94 -10.16
N GLU A 160 6.60 -4.08 -10.37
CA GLU A 160 6.16 -4.49 -11.72
C GLU A 160 5.08 -3.58 -12.29
N LEU A 161 4.21 -3.05 -11.44
CA LEU A 161 3.08 -2.23 -11.82
C LEU A 161 3.37 -0.74 -11.62
N GLU A 162 4.63 -0.34 -11.72
CA GLU A 162 5.11 1.05 -11.54
C GLU A 162 4.27 2.04 -12.38
N CYS A 163 4.02 1.72 -13.65
CA CYS A 163 3.27 2.58 -14.57
C CYS A 163 1.78 2.77 -14.21
N LEU A 164 1.24 1.97 -13.28
CA LEU A 164 -0.14 2.05 -12.81
C LEU A 164 -0.28 2.78 -11.46
N GLN A 165 0.83 3.05 -10.78
CA GLN A 165 0.85 3.74 -9.51
C GLN A 165 0.44 5.21 -9.66
N GLY A 166 -0.37 5.70 -8.71
CA GLY A 166 -0.96 7.04 -8.75
C GLY A 166 -2.16 7.18 -9.68
N VAL A 167 -2.49 6.14 -10.46
CA VAL A 167 -3.67 6.11 -11.34
C VAL A 167 -4.70 5.12 -10.82
N VAL A 168 -4.37 3.83 -10.82
CA VAL A 168 -5.26 2.75 -10.35
C VAL A 168 -4.72 2.02 -9.13
N LEU A 169 -3.42 2.15 -8.87
CA LEU A 169 -2.77 1.66 -7.65
C LEU A 169 -2.33 2.84 -6.78
N PRO A 170 -2.29 2.69 -5.44
CA PRO A 170 -1.59 3.66 -4.61
C PRO A 170 -0.14 3.73 -5.02
N ARG A 171 0.46 4.92 -4.87
CA ARG A 171 1.91 5.05 -4.93
C ARG A 171 2.56 4.33 -3.76
N CYS A 172 3.55 3.49 -4.06
CA CYS A 172 4.37 2.77 -3.11
C CYS A 172 5.71 3.49 -2.94
N TYR A 173 5.96 3.96 -1.72
CA TYR A 173 7.19 4.65 -1.34
C TYR A 173 8.28 3.69 -0.85
N GLY A 174 8.09 2.39 -1.04
CA GLY A 174 9.06 1.35 -0.73
C GLY A 174 8.59 0.35 0.32
N TRP A 175 9.37 -0.72 0.37
CA TRP A 175 9.31 -1.78 1.38
C TRP A 175 10.46 -1.59 2.36
N PHE A 176 10.15 -1.63 3.66
CA PHE A 176 11.10 -1.36 4.71
C PHE A 176 11.09 -2.47 5.75
N GLU A 177 12.27 -2.81 6.25
CA GLU A 177 12.43 -3.87 7.23
C GLU A 177 13.39 -3.47 8.35
N ALA A 178 13.19 -4.10 9.51
CA ALA A 178 14.16 -4.10 10.60
C ALA A 178 13.98 -5.34 11.48
N GLU A 179 15.07 -5.74 12.13
CA GLU A 179 15.08 -6.82 13.10
C GLU A 179 14.49 -6.33 14.44
N LEU A 180 13.69 -7.17 15.08
CA LEU A 180 13.24 -6.96 16.46
C LEU A 180 14.30 -7.46 17.42
N ALA A 181 14.65 -6.64 18.40
CA ALA A 181 15.47 -7.09 19.51
C ALA A 181 14.68 -8.03 20.43
N GLU A 182 15.41 -8.84 21.20
CA GLU A 182 14.82 -9.74 22.18
C GLU A 182 13.92 -8.97 23.17
N GLY A 183 12.71 -9.50 23.39
CA GLY A 183 11.72 -8.89 24.29
C GLY A 183 10.90 -7.75 23.66
N GLN A 184 11.22 -7.30 22.45
CA GLN A 184 10.37 -6.39 21.71
C GLN A 184 9.21 -7.13 21.05
N SER A 185 8.09 -6.44 20.88
CA SER A 185 6.95 -6.98 20.14
C SER A 185 6.25 -5.89 19.33
N PHE A 186 5.55 -6.31 18.28
CA PHE A 186 4.80 -5.42 17.40
C PHE A 186 3.46 -6.04 17.03
N GLY A 187 2.49 -5.18 16.73
CA GLY A 187 1.11 -5.57 16.43
C GLY A 187 0.14 -5.16 17.54
N PRO A 188 -1.18 -5.26 17.30
CA PRO A 188 -2.18 -4.68 18.17
C PRO A 188 -2.15 -5.30 19.58
N SER A 189 -1.89 -4.47 20.58
CA SER A 189 -2.18 -4.76 22.00
C SER A 189 -3.70 -4.95 22.24
N THR A 190 -4.53 -4.42 21.33
CA THR A 190 -5.98 -4.50 21.41
C THR A 190 -6.50 -5.92 21.19
N ARG A 191 -6.97 -6.54 22.28
CA ARG A 191 -7.64 -7.85 22.37
C ARG A 191 -8.72 -8.15 21.30
N ALA A 192 -9.24 -7.14 20.60
CA ALA A 192 -10.35 -7.29 19.66
C ALA A 192 -9.98 -8.06 18.37
N THR A 193 -8.72 -8.03 17.92
CA THR A 193 -8.28 -8.71 16.69
C THR A 193 -7.81 -10.15 16.90
N ARG A 194 -7.68 -10.63 18.16
CA ARG A 194 -7.30 -12.01 18.47
C ARG A 194 -8.35 -13.08 18.13
N ARG A 195 -9.58 -12.70 17.78
CA ARG A 195 -10.68 -13.65 17.57
C ARG A 195 -10.85 -14.17 16.14
N SER A 196 -10.10 -13.65 15.17
CA SER A 196 -10.18 -14.13 13.79
C SER A 196 -8.99 -15.05 13.46
N SER A 197 -9.14 -16.32 13.86
CA SER A 197 -8.58 -17.51 13.20
C SER A 197 -7.13 -17.45 12.70
N ASP A 198 -6.15 -17.46 13.61
CA ASP A 198 -4.78 -17.90 13.28
C ASP A 198 -4.68 -19.45 13.17
N SER A 199 -5.79 -20.19 13.38
CA SER A 199 -5.78 -21.65 13.53
C SER A 199 -6.21 -22.45 12.30
N GLU A 200 -6.78 -21.85 11.25
CA GLU A 200 -7.34 -22.63 10.12
C GLU A 200 -6.82 -22.25 8.72
N ASP A 201 -5.97 -21.22 8.59
CA ASP A 201 -5.47 -20.75 7.29
C ASP A 201 -4.13 -21.39 6.86
N SER A 202 -3.81 -22.57 7.42
CA SER A 202 -2.60 -23.33 7.16
C SER A 202 -2.60 -24.11 5.83
N ASN A 203 -3.72 -24.16 5.12
CA ASN A 203 -3.84 -24.96 3.89
C ASN A 203 -3.67 -24.17 2.57
N LEU A 204 -3.57 -22.84 2.62
CA LEU A 204 -3.13 -22.01 1.50
C LEU A 204 -1.71 -21.52 1.75
N GLU A 205 -0.86 -22.43 2.25
CA GLU A 205 0.57 -22.28 2.20
C GLU A 205 0.93 -22.21 0.71
N TRP A 206 1.01 -20.98 0.18
CA TRP A 206 1.62 -20.73 -1.11
C TRP A 206 2.92 -21.52 -1.08
N ARG A 207 3.03 -22.54 -1.92
CA ARG A 207 4.23 -23.36 -1.99
C ARG A 207 5.36 -22.48 -2.50
N PHE A 208 5.98 -21.79 -1.55
CA PHE A 208 7.24 -21.08 -1.70
C PHE A 208 8.41 -22.06 -1.87
N GLU A 209 8.11 -23.36 -2.01
CA GLU A 209 9.05 -24.48 -2.13
C GLU A 209 10.16 -24.22 -3.16
N ASP A 210 9.90 -23.36 -4.16
CA ASP A 210 10.84 -23.04 -5.23
C ASP A 210 11.75 -21.83 -4.94
N SER A 211 11.47 -20.99 -3.93
CA SER A 211 12.33 -19.87 -3.55
C SER A 211 12.85 -20.02 -2.12
N LYS A 212 14.17 -20.25 -2.02
CA LYS A 212 14.90 -20.32 -0.75
C LYS A 212 14.70 -19.05 0.08
N GLN A 213 14.70 -17.88 -0.57
CA GLN A 213 14.59 -16.58 0.10
C GLN A 213 13.21 -16.41 0.75
N LEU A 214 12.14 -16.71 0.01
CA LEU A 214 10.77 -16.68 0.54
C LEU A 214 10.58 -17.64 1.72
N THR A 215 11.19 -18.82 1.63
CA THR A 215 11.18 -19.81 2.71
C THR A 215 11.88 -19.24 3.95
N GLU A 216 13.09 -18.67 3.81
CA GLU A 216 13.81 -18.03 4.91
C GLU A 216 12.99 -16.89 5.56
N MET A 217 12.36 -16.04 4.74
CA MET A 217 11.51 -14.94 5.23
C MET A 217 10.26 -15.40 5.97
N SER A 218 9.70 -16.55 5.57
CA SER A 218 8.51 -17.12 6.23
C SER A 218 8.84 -17.70 7.62
N HIS A 219 10.10 -18.10 7.83
CA HIS A 219 10.57 -18.64 9.10
C HIS A 219 11.12 -17.57 10.05
N SER A 220 11.59 -16.43 9.52
CA SER A 220 12.07 -15.32 10.35
C SER A 220 10.90 -14.65 11.10
N ARG A 221 10.89 -14.76 12.43
CA ARG A 221 9.86 -14.13 13.29
C ARG A 221 10.29 -12.78 13.84
N ASP A 222 11.58 -12.53 13.84
CA ASP A 222 12.21 -11.41 14.52
C ASP A 222 12.38 -10.22 13.56
N TYR A 223 11.44 -10.05 12.63
CA TYR A 223 11.47 -8.96 11.65
C TYR A 223 10.13 -8.23 11.61
N VAL A 224 10.19 -6.90 11.61
CA VAL A 224 9.10 -6.03 11.21
C VAL A 224 9.28 -5.71 9.74
N SER A 225 8.23 -5.91 8.95
CA SER A 225 8.20 -5.62 7.52
C SER A 225 7.00 -4.73 7.22
N VAL A 226 7.22 -3.61 6.52
CA VAL A 226 6.18 -2.63 6.22
C VAL A 226 6.24 -2.13 4.78
N LEU A 227 5.08 -1.77 4.23
CA LEU A 227 4.97 -0.93 3.03
C LEU A 227 4.51 0.46 3.42
N LEU A 228 5.18 1.47 2.88
CA LEU A 228 4.71 2.85 2.96
C LEU A 228 3.96 3.18 1.67
N LEU A 229 2.68 3.49 1.79
CA LEU A 229 1.80 3.71 0.64
C LEU A 229 1.13 5.07 0.73
N GLU A 230 0.77 5.63 -0.42
CA GLU A 230 -0.17 6.74 -0.49
C GLU A 230 -1.55 6.32 0.02
N LYS A 231 -2.17 7.18 0.81
CA LYS A 231 -3.54 6.99 1.30
C LYS A 231 -4.53 7.27 0.18
N MET A 232 -5.22 6.23 -0.29
CA MET A 232 -6.24 6.36 -1.34
C MET A 232 -7.61 6.60 -0.74
N GLY A 233 -8.20 7.76 -1.07
CA GLY A 233 -9.65 8.05 -0.95
C GLY A 233 -10.32 7.80 0.41
N GLY A 234 -11.62 8.06 0.45
CA GLY A 234 -12.50 7.66 1.54
C GLY A 234 -13.22 6.34 1.22
N LYS A 235 -14.10 5.90 2.12
CA LYS A 235 -15.02 4.79 1.80
C LYS A 235 -15.88 5.18 0.60
N LEU A 236 -15.83 4.38 -0.46
CA LEU A 236 -16.79 4.54 -1.55
C LEU A 236 -18.20 4.25 -1.02
N PRO A 237 -19.18 5.11 -1.29
CA PRO A 237 -20.55 4.87 -0.85
C PRO A 237 -21.11 3.68 -1.65
N ILE A 238 -21.13 2.49 -1.04
CA ILE A 238 -21.68 1.29 -1.69
C ILE A 238 -23.20 1.44 -1.79
N GLY A 239 -23.75 1.27 -2.99
CA GLY A 239 -25.19 1.31 -3.23
C GLY A 239 -25.79 2.70 -3.38
N VAL A 240 -24.97 3.76 -3.34
CA VAL A 240 -25.37 5.10 -3.75
C VAL A 240 -24.86 5.31 -5.18
N PRO A 241 -25.69 5.79 -6.12
CA PRO A 241 -25.18 6.21 -7.42
C PRO A 241 -24.02 7.18 -7.21
N LEU A 242 -22.88 6.91 -7.85
CA LEU A 242 -21.79 7.88 -7.88
C LEU A 242 -22.38 9.15 -8.52
N GLY A 243 -22.32 10.27 -7.80
CA GLY A 243 -22.81 11.53 -8.32
C GLY A 243 -22.07 11.90 -9.61
N ASP A 244 -22.71 12.71 -10.46
CA ASP A 244 -22.16 13.17 -11.74
C ASP A 244 -20.79 13.88 -11.58
N ASP A 245 -20.40 14.24 -10.35
CA ASP A 245 -19.14 14.90 -10.01
C ASP A 245 -17.90 13.95 -10.02
N LEU A 246 -18.10 12.65 -10.24
CA LEU A 246 -17.04 11.63 -10.27
C LEU A 246 -16.77 11.06 -11.68
N VAL A 247 -17.40 11.61 -12.73
CA VAL A 247 -17.25 11.18 -14.14
C VAL A 247 -16.55 12.25 -14.98
#